data_AF-A0A967AFH8-F1
#
_entry.id   AF-A0A967AFH8-F1
#
_cell.length_a   1.000
_cell.length_b   1.000
_cell.length_c   1.000
_cell.angle_alpha   90.00
_cell.angle_beta   90.00
_cell.angle_gamma   90.00
#
_symmetry.space_group_name_H-M   'P 1'
#
loop_
_entity.id
_entity.type
_entity.pdbx_description
1 polymer ?
#
loop_
_entity_poly.entity_id
_entity_poly.type
_entity_poly.pdbx_seq_one_letter_code
_entity_poly.pdbx_strand_id
1 'polypeptide(L)'
;MIHLFMMLGIGLWSASVWAQDRPVLEVGKFSSDEPGISLPEGWKPLTFKKIPKLTTYEVVKDGERVVVKATSDASASGLTKEVKIDPKDFPFVRWQ
;
A
#
# COMPACT_ATOMS: atom_id res chain seq x y z
N MET A 1 -64.14 -25.47 -7.58
CA MET A 1 -63.50 -26.29 -6.54
C MET A 1 -62.05 -26.47 -6.96
N ILE A 2 -61.19 -25.53 -6.62
CA ILE A 2 -60.43 -25.51 -5.36
C ILE A 2 -59.29 -26.55 -5.43
N HIS A 3 -58.09 -26.00 -5.57
CA HIS A 3 -56.75 -26.60 -5.41
C HIS A 3 -56.31 -27.66 -6.43
N LEU A 4 -55.41 -27.25 -7.34
CA LEU A 4 -54.07 -27.85 -7.40
C LEU A 4 -53.09 -26.99 -8.19
N PHE A 5 -52.90 -25.74 -7.76
CA PHE A 5 -51.72 -24.96 -8.14
C PHE A 5 -50.76 -25.03 -6.96
N MET A 6 -50.09 -26.17 -6.79
CA MET A 6 -49.08 -26.27 -5.73
C MET A 6 -47.99 -27.27 -6.09
N MET A 7 -46.76 -26.76 -6.00
CA MET A 7 -45.48 -27.48 -5.94
C MET A 7 -44.98 -27.96 -7.31
N LEU A 8 -43.76 -27.64 -7.75
CA LEU A 8 -42.53 -27.55 -6.98
C LEU A 8 -41.50 -26.71 -7.76
N GLY A 9 -41.50 -25.39 -7.57
CA GLY A 9 -40.45 -24.50 -8.08
C GLY A 9 -39.49 -24.13 -6.96
N ILE A 10 -38.93 -25.12 -6.25
CA ILE A 10 -37.99 -24.85 -5.15
C ILE A 10 -36.64 -24.46 -5.75
N GLY A 11 -36.49 -23.15 -5.94
CA GLY A 11 -35.33 -22.36 -5.56
C GLY A 11 -33.95 -22.99 -5.78
N LEU A 12 -33.48 -22.97 -7.03
CA LEU A 12 -32.06 -22.77 -7.30
C LEU A 12 -31.72 -21.28 -7.05
N TRP A 13 -31.90 -20.84 -5.80
CA TRP A 13 -31.25 -19.61 -5.34
C TRP A 13 -29.80 -19.99 -5.12
N SER A 14 -28.99 -19.90 -6.18
CA SER A 14 -27.54 -19.86 -6.00
C SER A 14 -27.27 -18.68 -5.07
N ALA A 15 -26.92 -18.99 -3.82
CA ALA A 15 -26.39 -17.99 -2.90
C ALA A 15 -25.06 -17.55 -3.50
N SER A 16 -25.08 -16.47 -4.27
CA SER A 16 -23.87 -15.78 -4.66
C SER A 16 -23.21 -15.31 -3.38
N VAL A 17 -22.16 -16.00 -2.95
CA VAL A 17 -21.26 -15.49 -1.91
C VAL A 17 -20.43 -14.43 -2.57
N TRP A 18 -20.71 -13.17 -2.23
CA TRP A 18 -19.86 -12.05 -2.65
C TRP A 18 -18.60 -12.11 -1.80
N ALA A 19 -17.44 -12.26 -2.44
CA ALA A 19 -16.17 -12.08 -1.75
C ALA A 19 -16.10 -10.61 -1.34
N GLN A 20 -16.09 -10.33 -0.04
CA GLN A 20 -15.88 -8.99 0.45
C GLN A 20 -14.39 -8.67 0.34
N ASP A 21 -14.06 -7.61 -0.38
CA ASP A 21 -12.68 -7.11 -0.43
C ASP A 21 -12.22 -6.81 1.00
N ARG A 22 -11.05 -7.33 1.36
CA ARG A 22 -10.46 -7.02 2.67
C ARG A 22 -10.10 -5.53 2.69
N PRO A 23 -10.31 -4.84 3.82
CA PRO A 23 -9.88 -3.45 3.95
C PRO A 23 -8.37 -3.36 3.71
N VAL A 24 -7.96 -2.40 2.89
CA VAL A 24 -6.54 -2.11 2.62
C VAL A 24 -6.17 -0.86 3.39
N LEU A 25 -5.12 -0.96 4.20
CA LEU A 25 -4.48 0.20 4.81
C LEU A 25 -3.38 0.70 3.86
N GLU A 26 -3.59 1.84 3.22
CA GLU A 26 -2.54 2.49 2.43
C GLU A 26 -1.45 3.05 3.36
N VAL A 27 -0.21 2.57 3.18
CA VAL A 27 0.96 3.01 3.94
C VAL A 27 2.04 3.54 2.99
N GLY A 28 2.62 4.68 3.32
CA GLY A 28 3.80 5.19 2.60
C GLY A 28 3.55 5.60 1.14
N LYS A 29 2.36 6.14 0.82
CA LYS A 29 1.98 6.59 -0.54
C LYS A 29 2.68 7.91 -0.94
N PHE A 30 4.01 7.89 -1.00
CA PHE A 30 4.84 9.05 -1.40
C PHE A 30 4.53 9.56 -2.81
N SER A 31 3.95 8.71 -3.67
CA SER A 31 3.60 9.07 -5.05
C SER A 31 2.42 10.03 -5.15
N SER A 32 1.71 10.29 -4.05
CA SER A 32 0.69 11.33 -3.95
C SER A 32 1.23 12.69 -3.50
N ASP A 33 2.50 12.76 -3.07
CA ASP A 33 3.09 14.00 -2.56
C ASP A 33 3.48 14.95 -3.72
N GLU A 34 3.58 16.25 -3.42
CA GLU A 34 4.05 17.23 -4.40
C GLU A 34 5.55 17.00 -4.72
N PRO A 35 5.94 16.90 -6.01
CA PRO A 35 7.35 16.85 -6.39
C PRO A 35 8.11 18.09 -5.95
N GLY A 36 9.39 17.93 -5.62
CA GLY A 36 10.29 18.99 -5.17
C GLY A 36 10.46 19.05 -3.66
N ILE A 37 9.78 18.20 -2.89
CA ILE A 37 10.05 18.03 -1.46
C ILE A 37 11.22 17.08 -1.21
N SER A 38 11.99 17.33 -0.15
CA SER A 38 13.19 16.54 0.19
C SER A 38 12.86 15.16 0.74
N LEU A 39 11.79 15.01 1.52
CA LEU A 39 11.37 13.73 2.08
C LEU A 39 9.84 13.60 2.06
N PRO A 40 9.30 12.43 1.67
CA PRO A 40 7.86 12.20 1.78
C PRO A 40 7.39 12.15 3.23
N GLU A 41 6.11 12.39 3.46
CA GLU A 41 5.58 12.58 4.81
C GLU A 41 5.80 11.37 5.73
N GLY A 42 6.40 11.60 6.91
CA GLY A 42 6.64 10.58 7.93
C GLY A 42 7.77 9.59 7.58
N TRP A 43 8.46 9.77 6.46
CA TRP A 43 9.66 9.01 6.12
C TRP A 43 10.90 9.61 6.79
N LYS A 44 11.85 8.75 7.14
CA LYS A 44 13.11 9.13 7.81
C LYS A 44 14.28 8.37 7.19
N PRO A 45 15.45 9.00 7.03
CA PRO A 45 16.66 8.28 6.66
C PRO A 45 17.07 7.26 7.73
N LEU A 46 17.35 6.05 7.30
CA LEU A 46 18.03 5.02 8.09
C LEU A 46 19.53 5.10 7.78
N THR A 47 20.34 5.49 8.76
CA THR A 47 21.79 5.67 8.60
C THR A 47 22.57 4.60 9.35
N PHE A 48 23.80 4.34 8.88
CA PHE A 48 24.70 3.37 9.51
C PHE A 48 25.96 4.09 10.02
N LYS A 49 26.40 3.79 11.25
CA LYS A 49 27.48 4.52 11.95
C LYS A 49 28.81 4.60 11.20
N LYS A 50 29.14 3.62 10.35
CA LYS A 50 30.42 3.52 9.63
C LYS A 50 30.35 4.04 8.19
N ILE A 51 29.30 4.79 7.85
CA ILE A 51 29.09 5.32 6.50
C ILE A 51 29.28 6.84 6.54
N PRO A 52 30.41 7.37 6.02
CA PRO A 52 30.75 8.79 6.16
C PRO A 52 30.00 9.72 5.20
N LYS A 53 29.56 9.21 4.04
CA LYS A 53 28.75 9.95 3.06
C LYS A 53 27.31 9.46 3.15
N LEU A 54 26.32 10.33 3.18
CA LEU A 54 24.91 9.93 3.23
C LEU A 54 24.27 9.94 1.84
N THR A 55 23.36 9.00 1.59
CA THR A 55 22.46 9.07 0.43
C THR A 55 21.49 10.23 0.64
N THR A 56 21.30 11.06 -0.37
CA THR A 56 20.27 12.10 -0.37
C THR A 56 19.02 11.59 -1.05
N TYR A 57 17.87 12.05 -0.57
CA TYR A 57 16.57 11.67 -1.08
C TYR A 57 15.82 12.93 -1.49
N GLU A 58 14.97 12.80 -2.50
CA GLU A 58 14.01 13.83 -2.92
C GLU A 58 12.85 13.17 -3.65
N VAL A 59 11.66 13.73 -3.49
CA VAL A 59 10.48 13.34 -4.27
C VAL A 59 10.51 14.13 -5.57
N VAL A 60 10.54 13.42 -6.70
CA VAL A 60 10.65 14.04 -8.03
C VAL A 60 9.59 13.50 -8.96
N LYS A 61 9.31 14.25 -10.02
CA LYS A 61 8.53 13.76 -11.14
C LYS A 61 9.47 13.04 -12.12
N ASP A 62 9.15 11.79 -12.44
CA ASP A 62 9.82 10.99 -13.46
C ASP A 62 8.78 10.51 -14.48
N GLY A 63 8.76 11.15 -15.65
CA GLY A 63 7.68 11.01 -16.64
C GLY A 63 6.32 11.39 -16.07
N GLU A 64 5.38 10.45 -16.07
CA GLU A 64 4.02 10.61 -15.52
C GLU A 64 3.91 10.24 -14.03
N ARG A 65 5.00 9.76 -13.41
CA ARG A 65 4.98 9.25 -12.04
C ARG A 65 5.72 10.19 -11.08
N VAL A 66 5.29 10.17 -9.82
CA VAL A 66 6.04 10.75 -8.70
C VAL A 66 6.81 9.64 -8.01
N VAL A 67 8.12 9.84 -7.87
CA VAL A 67 9.06 8.83 -7.37
C VAL A 67 9.98 9.41 -6.31
N VAL A 68 10.56 8.55 -5.47
CA VAL A 68 11.66 8.94 -4.59
C VAL A 68 12.97 8.69 -5.32
N LYS A 69 13.73 9.76 -5.60
CA LYS A 69 15.10 9.65 -6.13
C LYS A 69 16.07 9.53 -4.98
N ALA A 70 16.94 8.53 -5.05
CA ALA A 70 18.06 8.35 -4.14
C ALA A 70 19.38 8.65 -4.87
N THR A 71 20.19 9.57 -4.34
CA THR A 71 21.52 9.88 -4.88
C THR A 71 22.59 9.42 -3.89
N SER A 72 23.46 8.51 -4.32
CA SER A 72 24.48 7.87 -3.49
C SER A 72 25.87 8.03 -4.11
N ASP A 73 26.88 8.29 -3.28
CA ASP A 73 28.29 8.30 -3.65
C ASP A 73 29.06 7.45 -2.63
N ALA A 74 29.41 6.21 -3.01
CA ALA A 74 30.07 5.21 -2.17
C ALA A 74 29.47 5.14 -0.74
N SER A 75 28.14 5.20 -0.66
CA SER A 75 27.35 5.29 0.57
C SER A 75 26.46 4.06 0.76
N ALA A 76 25.91 3.91 1.95
CA ALA A 76 24.83 3.01 2.28
C ALA A 76 23.87 3.69 3.27
N SER A 77 22.59 3.70 2.94
CA SER A 77 21.52 4.14 3.84
C SER A 77 20.20 3.49 3.41
N GLY A 78 19.14 3.72 4.16
CA GLY A 78 17.78 3.41 3.75
C GLY A 78 16.86 4.61 3.96
N LEU A 79 15.63 4.48 3.50
CA LEU A 79 14.54 5.40 3.81
C LEU A 79 13.38 4.58 4.39
N THR A 80 12.91 4.91 5.58
CA THR A 80 11.91 4.11 6.31
C THR A 80 10.75 4.97 6.78
N LYS A 81 9.53 4.43 6.72
CA LYS A 81 8.34 4.97 7.38
C LYS A 81 7.95 4.00 8.49
N GLU A 82 7.91 4.50 9.72
CA GLU A 82 7.44 3.71 10.84
C GLU A 82 5.91 3.60 10.78
N VAL A 83 5.39 2.38 10.92
CA VAL A 83 3.95 2.11 10.94
C VAL A 83 3.64 1.08 12.02
N LYS A 84 2.60 1.34 12.82
CA LYS A 84 2.08 0.39 13.80
C LYS A 84 0.83 -0.26 13.22
N ILE A 85 0.90 -1.57 12.98
CA ILE A 85 -0.15 -2.37 12.34
C ILE A 85 -0.36 -3.62 13.18
N ASP A 86 -1.61 -4.07 13.37
CA ASP A 86 -1.89 -5.40 13.90
C ASP A 86 -1.83 -6.43 12.73
N PRO A 87 -0.89 -7.39 12.74
CA PRO A 87 -0.79 -8.39 11.69
C PRO A 87 -1.99 -9.34 11.62
N LYS A 88 -2.83 -9.41 12.67
CA LYS A 88 -4.10 -10.17 12.62
C LYS A 88 -5.10 -9.52 11.68
N ASP A 89 -5.12 -8.20 11.63
CA ASP A 89 -6.03 -7.42 10.78
C ASP A 89 -5.43 -7.21 9.37
N PHE A 90 -4.12 -6.97 9.27
CA PHE A 90 -3.41 -6.72 8.01
C PHE A 90 -2.20 -7.65 7.84
N PRO A 91 -2.40 -8.93 7.49
CA PRO A 91 -1.34 -9.94 7.45
C PRO A 91 -0.42 -9.87 6.23
N PHE A 92 -0.77 -9.08 5.20
CA PHE A 92 -0.06 -9.06 3.93
C PHE A 92 0.44 -7.65 3.60
N VAL A 93 1.71 -7.56 3.24
CA VAL A 93 2.32 -6.36 2.67
C VAL A 93 2.37 -6.52 1.16
N ARG A 94 1.93 -5.48 0.43
CA ARG A 94 2.04 -5.42 -1.02
C ARG A 94 2.78 -4.15 -1.42
N TRP A 95 3.67 -4.29 -2.38
CA TRP A 95 4.31 -3.18 -3.06
C TRP A 95 3.58 -2.92 -4.37
N GLN A 96 3.57 -1.65 -4.78
CA GLN A 96 3.12 -1.22 -6.12
C GLN A 96 4.32 -0.81 -6.95
#